data_AF-A0A7Y5KDQ2-F1
#
_entry.id   AF-A0A7Y5KDQ2-F1
#
_cell.length_a   1.000
_cell.length_b   1.000
_cell.length_c   1.000
_cell.angle_alpha   90.00
_cell.angle_beta   90.00
_cell.angle_gamma   90.00
#
_symmetry.space_group_name_H-M   'P 1'
#
loop_
_entity.id
_entity.type
_entity.pdbx_description
1 polymer ?
#
loop_
_entity_poly.entity_id
_entity_poly.type
_entity_poly.pdbx_seq_one_letter_code
_entity_poly.pdbx_strand_id
1 'polypeptide(L)'
;MPDPTSSIWQAMQNKGYSRRDFLRFCSFAAGLAGIEAAGLAKVVHAFEKKPRPPVVWLHFQECTCCSESFIRSSHPIVADVVLDTLSLDYTETLQAAAGASAEKCLHDTIKNYPGQYILLVEGSVPMKDDGVYCMIAGRSSEDILQECAKDAAAVIAWGSCASNGCIQSAKPNPTNATPIHK
;
A
#
# COMPACT_ATOMS: atom_id res chain seq x y z
N MET A 1 20.55 5.00 1.99
CA MET A 1 19.09 4.92 2.16
C MET A 1 18.78 4.97 3.65
N PRO A 2 17.71 5.64 4.09
CA PRO A 2 17.27 5.56 5.49
C PRO A 2 16.93 4.11 5.84
N ASP A 3 17.20 3.73 7.09
CA ASP A 3 16.98 2.39 7.60
C ASP A 3 15.47 2.02 7.54
N PRO A 4 15.06 0.91 6.91
CA PRO A 4 13.68 0.45 6.90
C PRO A 4 13.11 0.19 8.30
N THR A 5 13.96 0.04 9.32
CA THR A 5 13.57 -0.14 10.72
C THR A 5 13.38 1.16 11.50
N SER A 6 13.65 2.32 10.88
CA SER A 6 13.52 3.61 11.57
C SER A 6 12.06 3.94 11.88
N SER A 7 11.81 4.43 13.09
CA SER A 7 10.47 4.88 13.50
C SER A 7 10.16 6.28 12.99
N ILE A 8 8.87 6.63 12.90
CA ILE A 8 8.41 7.98 12.52
C ILE A 8 9.07 9.05 13.40
N TRP A 9 9.23 8.77 14.69
CA TRP A 9 9.92 9.69 15.60
C TRP A 9 11.39 9.90 15.23
N GLN A 10 12.13 8.86 14.87
CA GLN A 10 13.52 8.97 14.45
C GLN A 10 13.64 9.77 13.13
N ALA A 11 12.72 9.53 12.18
CA ALA A 11 12.65 10.31 10.94
C ALA A 11 12.41 11.81 11.23
N MET A 12 11.47 12.13 12.14
CA MET A 12 11.20 13.51 12.54
C MET A 12 12.39 14.16 13.29
N GLN A 13 13.08 13.42 14.16
CA GLN A 13 14.29 13.93 14.83
C GLN A 13 15.39 14.28 13.83
N ASN A 14 15.62 13.44 12.82
CA ASN A 14 16.65 13.67 11.79
C ASN A 14 16.38 14.93 10.96
N LYS A 15 15.12 15.33 10.83
CA LYS A 15 14.70 16.60 10.19
C LYS A 15 14.70 17.81 11.13
N GLY A 16 15.08 17.63 12.40
CA GLY A 16 15.19 18.71 13.39
C GLY A 16 13.88 19.08 14.11
N TYR A 17 12.82 18.26 14.00
CA TYR A 17 11.56 18.53 14.69
C TYR A 17 11.67 18.31 16.20
N SER A 18 10.99 19.16 16.97
CA SER A 18 10.98 19.04 18.42
C SER A 18 10.04 17.92 18.89
N ARG A 19 10.24 17.45 20.13
CA ARG A 19 9.32 16.51 20.78
C ARG A 19 7.87 17.02 20.83
N ARG A 20 7.69 18.35 20.94
CA ARG A 20 6.38 19.00 20.94
C ARG A 20 5.68 18.88 19.59
N ASP A 21 6.42 19.04 18.50
CA ASP A 21 5.89 18.93 17.14
C ASP A 21 5.45 17.49 16.86
N PHE A 22 6.24 16.51 17.30
CA PHE A 22 5.87 15.10 17.23
C PHE A 22 4.60 14.78 18.01
N LEU A 23 4.44 15.29 19.23
CA LEU A 23 3.21 15.06 20.02
C LEU A 23 1.99 15.71 19.34
N ARG A 24 2.14 16.89 18.73
CA ARG A 24 1.07 17.52 17.93
C ARG A 24 0.70 16.66 16.72
N PHE A 25 1.68 16.12 16.02
CA PHE A 25 1.46 15.19 14.91
C PHE A 25 0.69 13.94 15.34
N CYS A 26 1.10 13.31 16.45
CA CYS A 26 0.39 12.15 17.01
C CYS A 26 -1.07 12.47 17.37
N SER A 27 -1.32 13.65 17.97
CA SER A 27 -2.69 14.08 18.30
C SER A 27 -3.54 14.31 17.05
N PHE A 28 -2.97 14.89 15.99
CA PHE A 28 -3.66 15.09 14.73
C PHE A 28 -3.98 13.75 14.05
N ALA A 29 -3.01 12.84 13.97
CA ALA A 29 -3.20 11.51 13.40
C ALA A 29 -4.25 10.69 14.17
N ALA A 30 -4.20 10.72 15.51
CA ALA A 30 -5.20 10.08 16.36
C ALA A 30 -6.62 10.63 16.10
N GLY A 31 -6.74 11.96 15.98
CA GLY A 31 -8.02 12.60 15.67
C GLY A 31 -8.60 12.20 14.31
N LEU A 32 -7.77 12.16 13.27
CA LEU A 32 -8.20 11.71 11.93
C LEU A 32 -8.62 10.24 11.90
N ALA A 33 -7.96 9.40 12.70
CA ALA A 33 -8.28 7.99 12.82
C ALA A 33 -9.48 7.71 13.75
N GLY A 34 -10.10 8.74 14.33
CA GLY A 34 -11.21 8.58 15.28
C GLY A 34 -10.81 7.94 16.62
N ILE A 35 -9.53 8.03 16.98
CA ILE A 35 -9.00 7.47 18.23
C ILE A 35 -9.29 8.45 19.36
N GLU A 36 -9.95 7.98 20.41
CA GLU A 36 -10.23 8.77 21.62
C GLU A 36 -8.93 9.22 22.31
N ALA A 37 -9.02 10.30 23.11
CA ALA A 37 -7.86 10.87 23.80
C ALA A 37 -7.09 9.84 24.66
N ALA A 38 -7.78 8.84 25.22
CA ALA A 38 -7.15 7.75 25.98
C ALA A 38 -6.24 6.86 25.12
N GLY A 39 -6.46 6.80 23.81
CA GLY A 39 -5.62 6.08 22.85
C GLY A 39 -4.36 6.83 22.41
N LEU A 40 -4.23 8.13 22.73
CA LEU A 40 -3.11 8.96 22.27
C LEU A 40 -1.74 8.41 22.71
N ALA A 41 -1.65 7.90 23.94
CA ALA A 41 -0.40 7.31 24.45
C ALA A 41 0.03 6.08 23.62
N LYS A 42 -0.93 5.29 23.12
CA LYS A 42 -0.64 4.14 22.25
C LYS A 42 -0.16 4.59 20.88
N VAL A 43 -0.73 5.66 20.33
CA VAL A 43 -0.30 6.26 19.05
C VAL A 43 1.13 6.80 19.17
N VAL A 44 1.40 7.58 20.22
CA VAL A 44 2.74 8.10 20.52
C VAL A 44 3.74 6.96 20.63
N HIS A 45 3.43 5.92 21.41
CA HIS A 45 4.31 4.77 21.56
C HIS A 45 4.56 4.04 20.24
N ALA A 46 3.52 3.85 19.43
CA ALA A 46 3.63 3.22 18.12
C ALA A 46 4.56 4.03 17.21
N PHE A 47 4.36 5.34 17.10
CA PHE A 47 5.17 6.19 16.22
C PHE A 47 6.61 6.39 16.72
N GLU A 48 6.86 6.16 18.01
CA GLU A 48 8.21 6.17 18.59
C GLU A 48 8.99 4.89 18.36
N LYS A 49 8.32 3.74 18.43
CA LYS A 49 8.98 2.43 18.58
C LYS A 49 8.77 1.49 17.43
N LYS A 50 7.67 1.61 16.68
CA LYS A 50 7.40 0.71 15.58
C LYS A 50 8.13 1.17 14.32
N PRO A 51 8.66 0.24 13.53
CA PRO A 51 9.15 0.54 12.20
C PRO A 51 8.00 1.04 11.32
N ARG A 52 8.35 1.64 10.17
CA ARG A 52 7.38 2.03 9.16
C ARG A 52 6.58 0.80 8.69
N PRO A 53 5.25 0.93 8.50
CA PRO A 53 4.43 -0.19 8.04
C PRO A 53 4.87 -0.63 6.63
N PRO A 54 5.08 -1.94 6.40
CA PRO A 54 5.37 -2.46 5.08
C PRO A 54 4.13 -2.40 4.19
N VAL A 55 4.32 -2.05 2.93
CA VAL A 55 3.26 -1.88 1.94
C VAL A 55 3.60 -2.66 0.68
N VAL A 56 2.64 -3.48 0.26
CA VAL A 56 2.64 -4.16 -1.04
C VAL A 56 1.56 -3.49 -1.89
N TRP A 57 1.91 -3.00 -3.08
CA TRP A 57 0.98 -2.37 -4.00
C TRP A 57 0.95 -3.15 -5.33
N LEU A 58 -0.17 -3.84 -5.59
CA LEU A 58 -0.42 -4.61 -6.79
C LEU A 58 -1.13 -3.78 -7.87
N HIS A 59 -0.79 -4.05 -9.13
CA HIS A 59 -1.33 -3.38 -10.31
C HIS A 59 -1.97 -4.41 -11.24
N PHE A 60 -3.29 -4.33 -11.46
CA PHE A 60 -4.02 -5.28 -12.32
C PHE A 60 -4.56 -4.61 -13.59
N GLN A 61 -5.84 -4.77 -13.93
CA GLN A 61 -6.42 -4.06 -15.07
C GLN A 61 -6.60 -2.59 -14.72
N GLU A 62 -5.58 -1.81 -15.00
CA GLU A 62 -5.40 -0.47 -14.47
C GLU A 62 -4.91 0.51 -15.55
N CYS A 63 -4.79 1.80 -15.23
CA CYS A 63 -4.36 2.85 -16.19
C CYS A 63 -3.32 3.82 -15.63
N THR A 64 -2.75 3.45 -14.50
CA THR A 64 -1.71 4.06 -13.67
C THR A 64 -2.11 5.40 -13.09
N CYS A 65 -3.37 5.80 -13.24
CA CYS A 65 -3.82 7.12 -12.82
C CYS A 65 -3.90 7.26 -11.30
N CYS A 66 -4.12 6.17 -10.55
CA CYS A 66 -4.16 6.24 -9.10
C CYS A 66 -2.73 6.31 -8.53
N SER A 67 -1.78 5.62 -9.17
CA SER A 67 -0.34 5.79 -8.95
C SER A 67 0.14 7.22 -9.28
N GLU A 68 -0.25 7.78 -10.42
CA GLU A 68 0.05 9.18 -10.77
C GLU A 68 -0.56 10.18 -9.79
N SER A 69 -1.78 9.92 -9.32
CA SER A 69 -2.42 10.71 -8.28
C SER A 69 -1.61 10.69 -6.97
N PHE A 70 -1.07 9.52 -6.60
CA PHE A 70 -0.20 9.39 -5.43
C PHE A 70 1.11 10.18 -5.60
N ILE A 71 1.75 10.08 -6.76
CA ILE A 71 2.98 10.83 -7.08
C ILE A 71 2.74 12.35 -7.02
N ARG A 72 1.53 12.80 -7.34
CA ARG A 72 1.14 14.22 -7.28
C ARG A 72 0.76 14.72 -5.88
N SER A 73 0.81 13.88 -4.84
CA SER A 73 0.49 14.30 -3.47
C SER A 73 1.39 15.44 -3.01
N SER A 74 0.79 16.46 -2.36
CA SER A 74 1.49 17.65 -1.85
C SER A 74 1.61 17.69 -0.33
N HIS A 75 0.71 17.04 0.39
CA HIS A 75 0.65 17.06 1.86
C HIS A 75 0.19 15.71 2.42
N PRO A 76 1.11 14.77 2.70
CA PRO A 76 2.57 14.83 2.49
C PRO A 76 2.98 14.71 1.02
N ILE A 77 4.19 15.18 0.66
CA ILE A 77 4.77 14.89 -0.66
C ILE A 77 5.14 13.40 -0.76
N VAL A 78 5.14 12.84 -1.97
CA VAL A 78 5.42 11.41 -2.19
C VAL A 78 6.76 10.97 -1.60
N ALA A 79 7.79 11.82 -1.65
CA ALA A 79 9.10 11.53 -1.07
C ALA A 79 9.02 11.33 0.46
N ASP A 80 8.26 12.16 1.18
CA ASP A 80 8.07 12.01 2.63
C ASP A 80 7.26 10.74 2.95
N VAL A 81 6.32 10.36 2.08
CA VAL A 81 5.57 9.11 2.27
C VAL A 81 6.51 7.91 2.20
N VAL A 82 7.30 7.81 1.12
CA VAL A 82 8.18 6.67 0.85
C VAL A 82 9.39 6.62 1.80
N LEU A 83 9.91 7.77 2.21
CA LEU A 83 11.11 7.83 3.05
C LEU A 83 10.80 7.80 4.55
N ASP A 84 9.68 8.38 4.99
CA ASP A 84 9.44 8.63 6.42
C ASP A 84 8.16 8.01 6.97
N THR A 85 7.16 7.73 6.12
CA THR A 85 5.82 7.33 6.59
C THR A 85 5.59 5.83 6.49
N LEU A 86 5.88 5.23 5.34
CA LEU A 86 5.64 3.81 5.05
C LEU A 86 6.85 3.20 4.36
N SER A 87 7.00 1.87 4.43
CA SER A 87 7.99 1.14 3.64
C SER A 87 7.30 0.57 2.41
N LEU A 88 7.51 1.20 1.25
CA LEU A 88 6.92 0.75 0.00
C LEU A 88 7.78 -0.37 -0.58
N ASP A 89 7.55 -1.59 -0.11
CA ASP A 89 8.43 -2.73 -0.34
C ASP A 89 8.19 -3.38 -1.72
N TYR A 90 6.99 -3.23 -2.27
CA TYR A 90 6.67 -3.65 -3.63
C TYR A 90 5.69 -2.68 -4.32
N THR A 91 6.05 -2.25 -5.52
CA THR A 91 5.18 -1.56 -6.49
C THR A 91 5.86 -1.58 -7.85
N GLU A 92 5.16 -1.97 -8.91
CA GLU A 92 5.76 -2.08 -10.26
C GLU A 92 6.21 -0.74 -10.83
N THR A 93 5.51 0.35 -10.50
CA THR A 93 5.74 1.67 -11.10
C THR A 93 6.99 2.40 -10.59
N LEU A 94 7.33 2.24 -9.30
CA LEU A 94 8.37 3.03 -8.62
C LEU A 94 9.57 2.20 -8.15
N GLN A 95 9.47 0.88 -8.09
CA GLN A 95 10.56 0.05 -7.58
C GLN A 95 11.76 0.02 -8.54
N ALA A 96 12.96 -0.10 -7.99
CA ALA A 96 14.18 -0.23 -8.80
C ALA A 96 14.39 -1.65 -9.35
N ALA A 97 13.84 -2.67 -8.69
CA ALA A 97 13.96 -4.07 -9.08
C ALA A 97 13.02 -4.40 -10.26
N ALA A 98 13.36 -5.40 -11.06
CA ALA A 98 12.54 -5.87 -12.17
C ALA A 98 12.62 -7.40 -12.32
N GLY A 99 11.65 -7.99 -13.02
CA GLY A 99 11.59 -9.43 -13.26
C GLY A 99 11.67 -10.23 -11.96
N ALA A 100 12.49 -11.27 -11.93
CA ALA A 100 12.63 -12.16 -10.76
C ALA A 100 13.04 -11.42 -9.48
N SER A 101 13.77 -10.31 -9.58
CA SER A 101 14.15 -9.51 -8.40
C SER A 101 12.95 -8.75 -7.82
N ALA A 102 12.05 -8.25 -8.66
CA ALA A 102 10.80 -7.62 -8.20
C ALA A 102 9.88 -8.66 -7.55
N GLU A 103 9.72 -9.83 -8.18
CA GLU A 103 8.97 -10.95 -7.60
C GLU A 103 9.56 -11.40 -6.26
N LYS A 104 10.88 -11.38 -6.11
CA LYS A 104 11.53 -11.66 -4.82
C LYS A 104 11.16 -10.63 -3.75
N CYS A 105 11.11 -9.33 -4.09
CA CYS A 105 10.68 -8.29 -3.16
C CYS A 105 9.25 -8.52 -2.66
N LEU A 106 8.32 -8.88 -3.55
CA LEU A 106 6.95 -9.25 -3.18
C LEU A 106 6.93 -10.43 -2.20
N HIS A 107 7.53 -11.57 -2.60
CA HIS A 107 7.50 -12.79 -1.81
C HIS A 107 8.24 -12.66 -0.46
N ASP A 108 9.36 -11.94 -0.42
CA ASP A 108 10.07 -11.67 0.83
C ASP A 108 9.22 -10.82 1.78
N THR A 109 8.49 -9.82 1.25
CA THR A 109 7.65 -8.94 2.07
C THR A 109 6.51 -9.72 2.71
N ILE A 110 5.74 -10.47 1.92
CA ILE A 110 4.60 -11.25 2.44
C ILE A 110 5.07 -12.36 3.41
N LYS A 111 6.25 -12.93 3.18
CA LYS A 111 6.86 -13.96 4.06
C LYS A 111 7.37 -13.39 5.37
N ASN A 112 8.00 -12.21 5.35
CA ASN A 112 8.67 -11.64 6.52
C ASN A 112 7.72 -10.84 7.41
N TYR A 113 6.59 -10.35 6.87
CA TYR A 113 5.64 -9.49 7.60
C TYR A 113 4.20 -10.03 7.65
N PRO A 114 3.96 -11.33 7.88
CA PRO A 114 2.59 -11.86 7.91
C PRO A 114 1.76 -11.17 9.00
N GLY A 115 0.54 -10.78 8.63
CA GLY A 115 -0.40 -10.03 9.47
C GLY A 115 0.01 -8.59 9.76
N GLN A 116 1.04 -8.06 9.09
CA GLN A 116 1.59 -6.72 9.36
C GLN A 116 1.63 -5.79 8.15
N TYR A 117 1.73 -6.31 6.92
CA TYR A 117 1.76 -5.47 5.72
C TYR A 117 0.36 -5.01 5.31
N ILE A 118 0.32 -3.82 4.71
CA ILE A 118 -0.88 -3.28 4.07
C ILE A 118 -0.80 -3.64 2.59
N LEU A 119 -1.86 -4.26 2.07
CA LEU A 119 -2.02 -4.56 0.66
C LEU A 119 -2.86 -3.48 -0.02
N LEU A 120 -2.28 -2.81 -1.00
CA LEU A 120 -2.98 -1.89 -1.90
C LEU A 120 -3.19 -2.60 -3.23
N VAL A 121 -4.39 -2.46 -3.82
CA VAL A 121 -4.69 -3.02 -5.14
C VAL A 121 -5.24 -1.92 -6.03
N GLU A 122 -4.53 -1.61 -7.10
CA GLU A 122 -4.96 -0.72 -8.17
C GLU A 122 -5.41 -1.56 -9.39
N GLY A 123 -6.59 -1.25 -9.93
CA GLY A 123 -7.17 -1.97 -11.07
C GLY A 123 -8.22 -3.03 -10.70
N SER A 124 -8.98 -3.46 -11.71
CA SER A 124 -9.97 -4.54 -11.58
C SER A 124 -9.33 -5.92 -11.80
N VAL A 125 -10.00 -6.97 -11.32
CA VAL A 125 -9.60 -8.38 -11.52
C VAL A 125 -10.49 -9.01 -12.59
N PRO A 126 -9.95 -9.41 -13.75
CA PRO A 126 -10.71 -10.12 -14.79
C PRO A 126 -10.90 -11.58 -14.42
N MET A 127 -12.15 -12.05 -14.44
CA MET A 127 -12.51 -13.43 -14.07
C MET A 127 -12.88 -14.30 -15.27
N LYS A 128 -12.90 -13.75 -16.49
CA LYS A 128 -13.27 -14.51 -17.69
C LYS A 128 -12.10 -15.37 -18.17
N ASP A 129 -12.41 -16.52 -18.76
CA ASP A 129 -11.46 -17.44 -19.38
C ASP A 129 -10.29 -17.77 -18.42
N ASP A 130 -10.63 -18.11 -17.17
CA ASP A 130 -9.69 -18.45 -16.09
C ASP A 130 -8.66 -17.34 -15.78
N GLY A 131 -9.06 -16.08 -15.94
CA GLY A 131 -8.30 -14.90 -15.51
C GLY A 131 -7.12 -14.52 -16.41
N VAL A 132 -7.01 -15.12 -17.60
CA VAL A 132 -5.87 -14.92 -18.53
C VAL A 132 -5.72 -13.48 -19.05
N TYR A 133 -6.75 -12.64 -18.89
CA TYR A 133 -6.74 -11.25 -19.38
C TYR A 133 -5.86 -10.30 -18.56
N CYS A 134 -5.32 -10.74 -17.42
CA CYS A 134 -4.29 -10.03 -16.66
C CYS A 134 -3.40 -11.06 -15.97
N MET A 135 -2.21 -11.25 -16.53
CA MET A 135 -1.20 -12.17 -16.02
C MET A 135 0.12 -11.47 -15.77
N ILE A 136 0.70 -11.69 -14.60
CA ILE A 136 1.98 -11.13 -14.16
C ILE A 136 2.86 -12.30 -13.74
N ALA A 137 4.09 -12.33 -14.26
CA ALA A 137 5.02 -13.44 -14.03
C ALA A 137 4.43 -14.86 -14.32
N GLY A 138 3.48 -14.95 -15.26
CA GLY A 138 2.82 -16.21 -15.62
C GLY A 138 1.68 -16.65 -14.70
N ARG A 139 1.28 -15.81 -13.74
CA ARG A 139 0.16 -16.05 -12.81
C ARG A 139 -0.97 -15.09 -13.07
N SER A 140 -2.22 -15.53 -12.88
CA SER A 140 -3.37 -14.62 -13.00
C SER A 140 -3.36 -13.60 -11.86
N SER A 141 -3.90 -12.41 -12.13
CA SER A 141 -4.14 -11.39 -11.09
C SER A 141 -4.98 -11.91 -9.92
N GLU A 142 -5.93 -12.81 -10.17
CA GLU A 142 -6.71 -13.48 -9.11
C GLU A 142 -5.81 -14.29 -8.17
N ASP A 143 -4.94 -15.15 -8.72
CA ASP A 143 -4.03 -15.99 -7.93
C ASP A 143 -3.09 -15.13 -7.08
N ILE A 144 -2.50 -14.10 -7.69
CA ILE A 144 -1.62 -13.14 -6.99
C ILE A 144 -2.39 -12.42 -5.87
N LEU A 145 -3.62 -11.97 -6.14
CA LEU A 145 -4.45 -11.29 -5.15
C LEU A 145 -4.76 -12.20 -3.97
N GLN A 146 -5.18 -13.44 -4.22
CA GLN A 146 -5.54 -14.40 -3.16
C GLN A 146 -4.34 -14.73 -2.27
N GLU A 147 -3.15 -14.94 -2.85
CA GLU A 147 -1.93 -15.15 -2.08
C GLU A 147 -1.59 -13.93 -1.21
N CYS A 148 -1.55 -12.74 -1.81
CA CYS A 148 -1.13 -11.53 -1.12
C CYS A 148 -2.16 -11.07 -0.08
N ALA A 149 -3.46 -11.32 -0.29
CA ALA A 149 -4.51 -10.89 0.63
C ALA A 149 -4.60 -11.77 1.88
N LYS A 150 -4.17 -13.04 1.80
CA LYS A 150 -4.34 -14.04 2.86
C LYS A 150 -3.76 -13.59 4.21
N ASP A 151 -2.57 -13.02 4.19
CA ASP A 151 -1.82 -12.62 5.40
C ASP A 151 -1.70 -11.09 5.53
N ALA A 152 -2.47 -10.32 4.76
CA ALA A 152 -2.45 -8.85 4.85
C ALA A 152 -3.11 -8.37 6.15
N ALA A 153 -2.53 -7.35 6.80
CA ALA A 153 -3.16 -6.69 7.95
C ALA A 153 -4.41 -5.91 7.55
N ALA A 154 -4.39 -5.34 6.35
CA ALA A 154 -5.50 -4.65 5.72
C ALA A 154 -5.35 -4.73 4.19
N VAL A 155 -6.48 -4.80 3.49
CA VAL A 155 -6.55 -4.74 2.02
C VAL A 155 -7.33 -3.49 1.63
N ILE A 156 -6.73 -2.67 0.77
CA ILE A 156 -7.30 -1.39 0.32
C ILE A 156 -7.51 -1.45 -1.18
N ALA A 157 -8.77 -1.30 -1.60
CA ALA A 157 -9.13 -1.05 -2.98
C ALA A 157 -8.75 0.39 -3.35
N TRP A 158 -7.70 0.54 -4.15
CA TRP A 158 -7.14 1.84 -4.52
C TRP A 158 -7.68 2.28 -5.88
N GLY A 159 -8.73 3.10 -5.85
CA GLY A 159 -9.37 3.66 -7.06
C GLY A 159 -10.63 2.91 -7.50
N SER A 160 -11.42 3.52 -8.39
CA SER A 160 -12.73 2.99 -8.78
C SER A 160 -12.66 1.61 -9.44
N CYS A 161 -11.60 1.31 -10.19
CA CYS A 161 -11.44 0.00 -10.85
C CYS A 161 -11.40 -1.13 -9.81
N ALA A 162 -10.62 -0.96 -8.75
CA ALA A 162 -10.51 -1.93 -7.67
C ALA A 162 -11.77 -1.94 -6.77
N SER A 163 -12.38 -0.78 -6.55
CA SER A 163 -13.52 -0.64 -5.62
C SER A 163 -14.85 -1.08 -6.20
N ASN A 164 -15.12 -0.81 -7.48
CA ASN A 164 -16.41 -1.10 -8.11
C ASN A 164 -16.32 -1.58 -9.58
N GLY A 165 -15.10 -1.82 -10.09
CA GLY A 165 -14.88 -2.35 -11.43
C GLY A 165 -14.72 -1.29 -12.54
N CYS A 166 -15.22 -0.07 -12.33
CA CYS A 166 -15.06 1.09 -13.24
C CYS A 166 -15.31 0.78 -14.73
N ILE A 167 -14.49 1.38 -15.62
CA ILE A 167 -14.65 1.35 -17.07
C ILE A 167 -14.42 -0.05 -17.66
N GLN A 168 -13.56 -0.86 -17.05
CA GLN A 168 -13.30 -2.24 -17.46
C GLN A 168 -14.53 -3.14 -17.26
N SER A 169 -15.32 -2.85 -16.22
CA SER A 169 -16.54 -3.60 -15.88
C SER A 169 -17.80 -3.04 -16.55
N ALA A 170 -17.70 -1.90 -17.23
CA ALA A 170 -18.81 -1.32 -17.98
C ALA A 170 -19.22 -2.23 -19.15
N LYS A 171 -20.50 -2.19 -19.54
CA LYS A 171 -21.01 -2.98 -20.68
C LYS A 171 -20.15 -2.72 -21.93
N PRO A 172 -19.64 -3.76 -22.62
CA PRO A 172 -20.04 -5.17 -22.52
C PRO A 172 -19.26 -6.05 -21.52
N ASN A 173 -18.34 -5.49 -20.71
CA ASN A 173 -17.46 -6.20 -19.78
C ASN A 173 -16.76 -7.42 -20.42
N PRO A 174 -15.90 -7.20 -21.44
CA PRO A 174 -15.39 -8.28 -22.27
C PRO A 174 -14.50 -9.29 -21.53
N THR A 175 -13.92 -8.90 -20.39
CA THR A 175 -13.01 -9.72 -19.57
C THR A 175 -13.63 -10.18 -18.26
N ASN A 176 -14.93 -9.93 -18.03
CA ASN A 176 -15.60 -10.12 -16.75
C ASN A 176 -14.78 -9.52 -15.59
N ALA A 177 -14.37 -8.26 -15.75
CA ALA A 177 -13.71 -7.47 -14.72
C ALA A 177 -14.62 -7.34 -13.49
N THR A 178 -14.01 -7.43 -12.32
CA THR A 178 -14.66 -7.35 -11.01
C THR A 178 -13.88 -6.44 -10.06
N PRO A 179 -14.55 -5.83 -9.06
CA PRO A 179 -13.86 -5.22 -7.92
C PRO A 179 -13.21 -6.31 -7.05
N ILE A 180 -12.19 -5.93 -6.29
CA ILE A 180 -11.30 -6.86 -5.55
C ILE A 180 -11.96 -7.59 -4.37
N HIS A 181 -13.16 -7.17 -3.97
CA HIS A 181 -13.88 -7.71 -2.81
C HIS A 181 -14.90 -8.80 -3.19
N LYS A 182 -15.05 -9.09 -4.49
CA LYS A 182 -15.90 -10.16 -5.02
C LYS A 182 -15.09 -11.40 -5.25
#